data_AF-A0A3B9XH30-F1
#
_entry.id   AF-A0A3B9XH30-F1
#
_cell.length_a   1.000
_cell.length_b   1.000
_cell.length_c   1.000
_cell.angle_alpha   90.00
_cell.angle_beta   90.00
_cell.angle_gamma   90.00
#
_symmetry.space_group_name_H-M   'P 1'
#
loop_
_entity.id
_entity.type
_entity.pdbx_description
1 polymer ?
#
loop_
_entity_poly.entity_id
_entity_poly.type
_entity_poly.pdbx_seq_one_letter_code
_entity_poly.pdbx_strand_id
1 'polypeptide(L)'
;MKETKDAVFLILGNQLFPEMHLKPYKACDFFMAEDYDLCTYSKHHKLKIALFLVSMRKYAHQLKSSGFRVNYQKLGKDNLNLSFEEKLKTFMGKRKKLLSFEIEDKFFEERILKFCNSEGISWEVISSPMFMCSREEFSAYLSEVRKPFMKTFYEHQRVAHNVMMEGNVPLGGKWSFDQENRKKLPKSMAAPEFQIHKPAKDPDLASVQKLIEEHFGDHPGDGENF
;
A
#
# COMPACT_ATOMS: atom_id res chain seq x y z
N MET A 1 -22.03 15.62 10.82
CA MET A 1 -21.50 14.24 10.89
C MET A 1 -22.46 13.35 10.10
N LYS A 2 -22.24 13.17 8.79
CA LYS A 2 -23.18 12.46 7.92
C LYS A 2 -23.06 10.94 8.12
N GLU A 3 -24.22 10.30 8.16
CA GLU A 3 -24.45 8.87 8.36
C GLU A 3 -23.52 8.00 7.49
N THR A 4 -22.58 7.30 8.13
CA THR A 4 -21.59 6.41 7.49
C THR A 4 -21.85 4.94 7.80
N LYS A 5 -22.98 4.63 8.47
CA LYS A 5 -23.31 3.28 8.95
C LYS A 5 -23.41 2.22 7.84
N ASP A 6 -23.67 2.64 6.60
CA ASP A 6 -23.84 1.77 5.42
C ASP A 6 -22.71 1.87 4.39
N ALA A 7 -21.57 2.47 4.73
CA ALA A 7 -20.43 2.59 3.84
C ALA A 7 -19.38 1.50 4.09
N VAL A 8 -18.81 0.96 3.00
CA VAL A 8 -17.64 0.07 3.06
C VAL A 8 -16.38 0.88 2.80
N PHE A 9 -15.32 0.62 3.57
CA PHE A 9 -13.99 1.18 3.35
C PHE A 9 -13.03 0.08 2.89
N LEU A 10 -12.55 0.17 1.66
CA LEU A 10 -11.59 -0.74 1.07
C LEU A 10 -10.16 -0.37 1.51
N ILE A 11 -9.42 -1.36 2.01
CA ILE A 11 -7.99 -1.26 2.31
C ILE A 11 -7.23 -2.31 1.50
N LEU A 12 -6.24 -1.87 0.74
CA LEU A 12 -5.35 -2.74 -0.04
C LEU A 12 -4.07 -3.10 0.70
N GLY A 13 -3.36 -4.13 0.22
CA GLY A 13 -2.16 -4.67 0.88
C GLY A 13 -0.99 -3.70 0.98
N ASN A 14 -0.95 -2.65 0.15
CA ASN A 14 0.03 -1.56 0.21
C ASN A 14 -0.46 -0.34 1.01
N GLN A 15 -1.66 -0.38 1.59
CA GLN A 15 -2.31 0.74 2.30
C GLN A 15 -2.48 0.45 3.80
N LEU A 16 -1.52 -0.27 4.40
CA LEU A 16 -1.49 -0.60 5.83
C LEU A 16 -1.03 0.59 6.68
N PHE A 17 -1.73 1.72 6.54
CA PHE A 17 -1.36 3.00 7.12
C PHE A 17 -1.61 3.08 8.63
N PRO A 18 -0.98 4.04 9.33
CA PRO A 18 -1.29 4.28 10.74
C PRO A 18 -2.79 4.56 10.97
N GLU A 19 -3.33 4.04 12.09
CA GLU A 19 -4.77 4.13 12.42
C GLU A 19 -5.31 5.56 12.42
N MET A 20 -4.47 6.56 12.68
CA MET A 20 -4.87 7.97 12.65
C MET A 20 -5.49 8.39 11.30
N HIS A 21 -5.06 7.79 10.19
CA HIS A 21 -5.65 8.06 8.87
C HIS A 21 -7.00 7.37 8.67
N LEU A 22 -7.29 6.31 9.44
CA LEU A 22 -8.55 5.56 9.39
C LEU A 22 -9.59 6.04 10.40
N LYS A 23 -9.16 6.66 11.52
CA LYS A 23 -10.05 7.14 12.60
C LYS A 23 -11.22 8.01 12.11
N PRO A 24 -11.07 8.93 11.13
CA PRO A 24 -12.20 9.69 10.58
C PRO A 24 -13.30 8.81 9.97
N TYR A 25 -12.96 7.59 9.55
CA TYR A 25 -13.83 6.63 8.86
C TYR A 25 -14.22 5.45 9.74
N LYS A 26 -14.01 5.53 11.06
CA LYS A 26 -14.27 4.42 12.00
C LYS A 26 -15.72 3.91 11.98
N ALA A 27 -16.66 4.74 11.53
CA ALA A 27 -18.06 4.38 11.35
C ALA A 27 -18.35 3.52 10.11
N CYS A 28 -17.38 3.27 9.21
CA CYS A 28 -17.53 2.35 8.09
C CYS A 28 -17.36 0.88 8.51
N ASP A 29 -17.73 -0.05 7.63
CA ASP A 29 -17.25 -1.43 7.67
C ASP A 29 -16.02 -1.56 6.77
N PHE A 30 -14.90 -2.04 7.29
CA PHE A 30 -13.64 -2.16 6.57
C PHE A 30 -13.54 -3.50 5.85
N PHE A 31 -13.11 -3.47 4.59
CA PHE A 31 -12.91 -4.64 3.77
C PHE A 31 -11.44 -4.78 3.38
N MET A 32 -10.91 -5.99 3.59
CA MET A 32 -9.59 -6.42 3.17
C MET A 32 -9.70 -7.85 2.63
N ALA A 33 -9.02 -8.13 1.53
CA ALA A 33 -8.99 -9.48 0.97
C ALA A 33 -7.63 -9.80 0.38
N GLU A 34 -7.18 -11.02 0.62
CA GLU A 34 -6.09 -11.65 -0.12
C GLU A 34 -6.64 -12.17 -1.45
N ASP A 35 -5.86 -12.07 -2.52
CA ASP A 35 -6.34 -12.35 -3.86
C ASP A 35 -5.31 -13.08 -4.71
N TYR A 36 -5.77 -14.13 -5.41
CA TYR A 36 -4.89 -14.99 -6.19
C TYR A 36 -4.34 -14.26 -7.42
N ASP A 37 -5.18 -13.49 -8.13
CA ASP A 37 -4.75 -12.73 -9.30
C ASP A 37 -3.74 -11.65 -8.90
N LEU A 38 -3.96 -10.97 -7.77
CA LEU A 38 -2.99 -10.01 -7.22
C LEU A 38 -1.67 -10.66 -6.76
N CYS A 39 -1.62 -11.98 -6.56
CA CYS A 39 -0.39 -12.71 -6.30
C CYS A 39 0.27 -13.28 -7.58
N THR A 40 -0.44 -13.31 -8.72
CA THR A 40 -0.01 -14.05 -9.94
C THR A 40 0.00 -13.23 -11.23
N TYR A 41 -0.48 -11.97 -11.25
CA TYR A 41 -0.38 -11.09 -12.41
C TYR A 41 1.07 -10.85 -12.88
N SER A 42 2.03 -11.14 -12.01
CA SER A 42 3.41 -11.43 -12.36
C SER A 42 3.94 -12.53 -11.45
N LYS A 43 5.04 -13.16 -11.85
CA LYS A 43 5.68 -14.20 -11.06
C LYS A 43 6.48 -13.62 -9.88
N HIS A 44 5.76 -13.16 -8.86
CA HIS A 44 6.33 -12.49 -7.68
C HIS A 44 7.20 -13.41 -6.84
N HIS A 45 8.24 -12.86 -6.23
CA HIS A 45 9.08 -13.61 -5.29
C HIS A 45 8.26 -14.11 -4.09
N LYS A 46 8.49 -15.35 -3.64
CA LYS A 46 7.79 -15.97 -2.49
C LYS A 46 7.81 -15.07 -1.25
N LEU A 47 8.97 -14.50 -0.91
CA LEU A 47 9.10 -13.54 0.20
C LEU A 47 8.28 -12.25 0.02
N LYS A 48 8.03 -11.78 -1.21
CA LYS A 48 7.13 -10.63 -1.44
C LYS A 48 5.69 -11.03 -1.10
N ILE A 49 5.25 -12.19 -1.56
CA ILE A 49 3.91 -12.71 -1.23
C ILE A 49 3.77 -12.86 0.29
N ALA A 50 4.77 -13.47 0.93
CA ALA A 50 4.80 -13.61 2.39
C ALA A 50 4.71 -12.26 3.10
N LEU A 51 5.51 -11.27 2.69
CA LEU A 51 5.51 -9.93 3.26
C LEU A 51 4.11 -9.30 3.21
N PHE A 52 3.46 -9.32 2.05
CA PHE A 52 2.14 -8.73 1.88
C PHE A 52 1.07 -9.46 2.70
N LEU A 53 0.93 -10.78 2.54
CA LEU A 53 -0.15 -11.53 3.19
C LEU A 53 0.00 -11.53 4.72
N VAL A 54 1.21 -11.71 5.26
CA VAL A 54 1.43 -11.67 6.71
C VAL A 54 1.17 -10.26 7.27
N SER A 55 1.66 -9.22 6.59
CA SER A 55 1.43 -7.83 7.04
C SER A 55 -0.05 -7.48 7.02
N MET A 56 -0.78 -7.88 5.97
CA MET A 56 -2.22 -7.68 5.85
C MET A 56 -3.00 -8.38 6.97
N ARG A 57 -2.68 -9.64 7.29
CA ARG A 57 -3.30 -10.39 8.39
C ARG A 57 -3.06 -9.71 9.73
N LYS A 58 -1.80 -9.34 10.02
CA LYS A 58 -1.43 -8.63 11.25
C LYS A 58 -2.12 -7.28 11.38
N TYR A 59 -2.17 -6.52 10.29
CA TYR A 59 -2.84 -5.23 10.27
C TYR A 59 -4.35 -5.37 10.52
N ALA A 60 -4.99 -6.36 9.91
CA ALA A 60 -6.40 -6.66 10.19
C ALA A 60 -6.64 -7.06 11.66
N HIS A 61 -5.73 -7.83 12.27
CA HIS A 61 -5.78 -8.13 13.71
C HIS A 61 -5.64 -6.86 14.55
N GLN A 62 -4.67 -6.00 14.24
CA GLN A 62 -4.46 -4.72 14.93
C GLN A 62 -5.72 -3.84 14.84
N LEU A 63 -6.27 -3.64 13.64
CA LEU A 63 -7.48 -2.83 13.45
C LEU A 63 -8.67 -3.39 14.23
N LYS A 64 -8.87 -4.71 14.22
CA LYS A 64 -9.92 -5.36 15.03
C LYS A 64 -9.71 -5.09 16.53
N SER A 65 -8.47 -5.22 17.03
CA SER A 65 -8.17 -4.93 18.44
C SER A 65 -8.38 -3.46 18.81
N SER A 66 -8.22 -2.54 17.85
CA SER A 66 -8.47 -1.10 18.02
C SER A 66 -9.95 -0.71 17.82
N GLY A 67 -10.85 -1.70 17.68
CA GLY A 67 -12.30 -1.53 17.61
C GLY A 67 -12.82 -1.11 16.24
N PHE A 68 -12.07 -1.37 15.16
CA PHE A 68 -12.58 -1.22 13.79
C PHE A 68 -13.36 -2.48 13.36
N ARG A 69 -14.42 -2.29 12.59
CA ARG A 69 -15.25 -3.38 12.02
C ARG A 69 -14.60 -3.92 10.75
N VAL A 70 -13.63 -4.82 10.89
CA VAL A 70 -12.87 -5.35 9.74
C VAL A 70 -13.38 -6.72 9.30
N ASN A 71 -13.83 -6.82 8.05
CA ASN A 71 -13.97 -8.07 7.33
C ASN A 71 -12.68 -8.35 6.57
N TYR A 72 -12.00 -9.44 6.95
CA TYR A 72 -10.76 -9.87 6.32
C TYR A 72 -10.97 -11.24 5.69
N GLN A 73 -10.77 -11.34 4.38
CA GLN A 73 -10.87 -12.60 3.64
C GLN A 73 -9.48 -13.14 3.32
N LYS A 74 -9.10 -14.25 3.98
CA LYS A 74 -7.85 -14.98 3.71
C LYS A 74 -7.95 -15.71 2.37
N LEU A 75 -6.84 -15.83 1.66
CA LEU A 75 -6.74 -16.68 0.49
C LEU A 75 -6.66 -18.13 0.96
N GLY A 76 -7.46 -18.99 0.34
CA GLY A 76 -7.59 -20.40 0.69
C GLY A 76 -8.16 -21.20 -0.48
N LYS A 77 -8.15 -22.53 -0.34
CA LYS A 77 -8.55 -23.47 -1.42
C LYS A 77 -9.95 -23.22 -1.97
N ASP A 78 -10.83 -22.67 -1.15
CA ASP A 78 -12.24 -22.39 -1.41
C ASP A 78 -12.49 -21.06 -2.13
N ASN A 79 -11.48 -20.20 -2.29
CA ASN A 79 -11.65 -18.89 -2.94
C ASN A 79 -10.53 -18.49 -3.92
N LEU A 80 -9.72 -19.45 -4.38
CA LEU A 80 -8.66 -19.22 -5.39
C LEU A 80 -9.21 -18.72 -6.74
N ASN A 81 -10.42 -19.15 -7.10
CA ASN A 81 -11.09 -18.81 -8.35
C ASN A 81 -11.98 -17.57 -8.24
N LEU A 82 -12.12 -16.98 -7.05
CA LEU A 82 -12.91 -15.77 -6.86
C LEU A 82 -12.05 -14.55 -7.11
N SER A 83 -12.48 -13.71 -8.04
CA SER A 83 -11.90 -12.39 -8.27
C SER A 83 -12.07 -11.48 -7.06
N PHE A 84 -11.20 -10.47 -6.96
CA PHE A 84 -11.29 -9.44 -5.94
C PHE A 84 -12.67 -8.76 -5.92
N GLU A 85 -13.22 -8.47 -7.10
CA GLU A 85 -14.50 -7.83 -7.32
C GLU A 85 -15.66 -8.71 -6.84
N GLU A 86 -15.61 -10.02 -7.03
CA GLU A 86 -16.63 -10.95 -6.51
C GLU A 86 -16.62 -11.02 -4.98
N LYS A 87 -15.41 -11.05 -4.37
CA LYS A 87 -15.23 -10.98 -2.92
C LYS A 87 -15.80 -9.67 -2.36
N LEU A 88 -15.46 -8.54 -3.01
CA LEU A 88 -15.95 -7.22 -2.66
C LEU A 88 -17.47 -7.13 -2.83
N LYS A 89 -18.03 -7.63 -3.94
CA LYS A 89 -19.48 -7.66 -4.21
C LYS A 89 -20.25 -8.41 -3.12
N THR A 90 -19.75 -9.61 -2.77
CA THR A 90 -20.32 -10.44 -1.71
C THR A 90 -20.33 -9.70 -0.39
N PHE A 91 -19.23 -9.02 -0.06
CA PHE A 91 -19.17 -8.21 1.15
C PHE A 91 -20.10 -7.00 1.07
N MET A 92 -20.07 -6.20 0.02
CA MET A 92 -20.92 -5.01 -0.17
C MET A 92 -22.41 -5.34 0.05
N GLY A 93 -22.89 -6.49 -0.46
CA GLY A 93 -24.28 -6.90 -0.33
C GLY A 93 -25.22 -5.85 -0.96
N LYS A 94 -26.13 -5.28 -0.16
CA LYS A 94 -27.06 -4.23 -0.63
C LYS A 94 -26.49 -2.81 -0.54
N ARG A 95 -25.32 -2.61 0.07
CA ARG A 95 -24.71 -1.29 0.25
C ARG A 95 -24.25 -0.73 -1.10
N LYS A 96 -24.31 0.60 -1.24
CA LYS A 96 -24.01 1.31 -2.49
C LYS A 96 -22.97 2.42 -2.33
N LYS A 97 -22.24 2.45 -1.20
CA LYS A 97 -21.18 3.43 -0.96
C LYS A 97 -19.87 2.72 -0.62
N LEU A 98 -18.85 2.96 -1.43
CA LEU A 98 -17.48 2.49 -1.25
C LEU A 98 -16.56 3.69 -1.02
N LEU A 99 -15.71 3.61 -0.01
CA LEU A 99 -14.60 4.54 0.23
C LEU A 99 -13.29 3.78 0.05
N SER A 100 -12.27 4.45 -0.45
CA SER A 100 -10.90 3.94 -0.41
C SER A 100 -9.92 5.11 -0.37
N PHE A 101 -8.68 4.84 0.04
CA PHE A 101 -7.59 5.71 -0.38
C PHE A 101 -7.38 5.59 -1.90
N GLU A 102 -6.70 6.57 -2.50
CA GLU A 102 -6.25 6.50 -3.88
C GLU A 102 -5.52 5.18 -4.15
N ILE A 103 -5.86 4.57 -5.28
CA ILE A 103 -5.25 3.33 -5.75
C ILE A 103 -4.17 3.73 -6.77
N GLU A 104 -2.92 3.40 -6.48
CA GLU A 104 -1.78 3.82 -7.32
C GLU A 104 -1.54 2.90 -8.50
N ASP A 105 -1.92 1.63 -8.37
CA ASP A 105 -1.96 0.70 -9.50
C ASP A 105 -3.13 1.08 -10.40
N LYS A 106 -2.83 1.70 -11.54
CA LYS A 106 -3.84 2.17 -12.50
C LYS A 106 -4.68 1.05 -13.09
N PHE A 107 -4.10 -0.13 -13.29
CA PHE A 107 -4.86 -1.28 -13.77
C PHE A 107 -5.89 -1.73 -12.72
N PHE A 108 -5.51 -1.76 -11.44
CA PHE A 108 -6.43 -2.11 -10.36
C PHE A 108 -7.45 -1.00 -10.06
N GLU A 109 -7.05 0.28 -10.16
CA GLU A 109 -7.95 1.44 -10.05
C GLU A 109 -9.07 1.36 -11.09
N GLU A 110 -8.73 1.06 -12.35
CA GLU A 110 -9.70 0.88 -13.44
C GLU A 110 -10.65 -0.30 -13.21
N ARG A 111 -10.14 -1.41 -12.64
CA ARG A 111 -10.95 -2.59 -12.27
C ARG A 111 -12.02 -2.22 -11.25
N ILE A 112 -11.63 -1.54 -10.17
CA ILE A 112 -12.57 -1.09 -9.13
C ILE A 112 -13.56 -0.06 -9.68
N LEU A 113 -13.12 0.86 -10.54
CA LEU A 113 -14.00 1.82 -11.20
C LEU A 113 -15.07 1.11 -12.04
N LYS A 114 -14.67 0.16 -12.89
CA LYS A 114 -15.59 -0.62 -13.74
C LYS A 114 -16.59 -1.40 -12.89
N PHE A 115 -16.11 -2.06 -11.84
CA PHE A 115 -16.95 -2.76 -10.87
C PHE A 115 -17.99 -1.84 -10.21
N CYS A 116 -17.56 -0.67 -9.73
CA CYS A 116 -18.47 0.27 -9.07
C CYS A 116 -19.55 0.76 -10.05
N ASN A 117 -19.15 1.07 -11.29
CA ASN A 117 -20.09 1.49 -12.33
C ASN A 117 -21.10 0.38 -12.68
N SER A 118 -20.67 -0.87 -12.81
CA SER A 118 -21.56 -1.99 -13.15
C SER A 118 -22.55 -2.33 -12.02
N GLU A 119 -22.15 -2.15 -10.77
CA GLU A 119 -22.99 -2.44 -9.60
C GLU A 119 -23.77 -1.22 -9.09
N GLY A 120 -23.63 -0.05 -9.72
CA GLY A 120 -24.25 1.20 -9.27
C GLY A 120 -23.78 1.64 -7.89
N ILE A 121 -22.50 1.41 -7.57
CA ILE A 121 -21.86 1.79 -6.32
C ILE A 121 -21.24 3.18 -6.48
N SER A 122 -21.54 4.10 -5.57
CA SER A 122 -20.85 5.38 -5.46
C SER A 122 -19.49 5.15 -4.79
N TRP A 123 -18.42 5.43 -5.55
CA TRP A 123 -17.03 5.32 -5.06
C TRP A 123 -16.48 6.70 -4.71
N GLU A 124 -16.14 6.90 -3.44
CA GLU A 124 -15.51 8.09 -2.90
C GLU A 124 -14.02 7.80 -2.65
N VAL A 125 -13.15 8.50 -3.36
CA VAL A 125 -11.69 8.34 -3.28
C VAL A 125 -11.10 9.40 -2.36
N ILE A 126 -10.30 8.97 -1.40
CA ILE A 126 -9.63 9.82 -0.40
C ILE A 126 -8.15 9.91 -0.75
N SER A 127 -7.55 11.10 -0.65
CA SER A 127 -6.11 11.28 -0.87
C SER A 127 -5.28 10.34 0.00
N SER A 128 -4.33 9.66 -0.63
CA SER A 128 -3.48 8.68 0.02
C SER A 128 -2.40 9.36 0.88
N PRO A 129 -2.17 8.92 2.13
CA PRO A 129 -1.04 9.40 2.94
C PRO A 129 0.33 8.86 2.48
N MET A 130 0.37 8.10 1.38
CA MET A 130 1.59 7.47 0.85
C MET A 130 2.58 8.47 0.25
N PHE A 131 2.09 9.59 -0.30
CA PHE A 131 2.91 10.57 -1.01
C PHE A 131 2.85 11.94 -0.34
N MET A 132 3.98 12.64 -0.37
CA MET A 132 4.07 14.04 0.07
C MET A 132 3.49 15.02 -0.95
N CYS A 133 3.40 14.62 -2.22
CA CYS A 133 2.87 15.44 -3.31
C CYS A 133 1.55 14.83 -3.75
N SER A 134 0.47 15.60 -3.71
CA SER A 134 -0.84 15.15 -4.20
C SER A 134 -0.85 15.03 -5.73
N ARG A 135 -1.83 14.31 -6.28
CA ARG A 135 -2.02 14.22 -7.74
C ARG A 135 -2.32 15.58 -8.35
N GLU A 136 -3.07 16.42 -7.65
CA GLU A 136 -3.41 17.80 -8.04
C GLU A 136 -2.17 18.70 -7.99
N GLU A 137 -1.37 18.64 -6.92
CA GLU A 137 -0.13 19.40 -6.80
C GLU A 137 0.87 19.03 -7.91
N PHE A 138 0.99 17.73 -8.21
CA PHE A 138 1.84 17.27 -9.30
C PHE A 138 1.32 17.74 -10.67
N SER A 139 0.00 17.72 -10.89
CA SER A 139 -0.62 18.24 -12.11
C SER A 139 -0.38 19.74 -12.28
N ALA A 140 -0.51 20.52 -11.19
CA ALA A 140 -0.21 21.94 -11.18
C ALA A 140 1.27 22.19 -11.53
N TYR A 141 2.21 21.48 -10.91
CA TYR A 141 3.63 21.57 -11.24
C TYR A 141 3.91 21.29 -12.72
N LEU A 142 3.30 20.24 -13.29
CA LEU A 142 3.47 19.91 -14.71
C LEU A 142 2.91 20.98 -15.66
N SER A 143 1.93 21.77 -15.22
CA SER A 143 1.40 22.90 -16.01
C SER A 143 2.36 24.09 -16.07
N GLU A 144 3.25 24.23 -15.09
CA GLU A 144 4.20 25.33 -14.98
C GLU A 144 5.55 25.03 -15.65
N VAL A 145 5.90 23.75 -15.83
CA VAL A 145 7.21 23.34 -16.37
C VAL A 145 7.09 22.77 -17.79
N ARG A 146 7.86 23.35 -18.73
CA ARG A 146 7.91 22.86 -20.13
C ARG A 146 8.54 21.47 -20.25
N LYS A 147 9.52 21.16 -19.41
CA LYS A 147 10.23 19.86 -19.37
C LYS A 147 10.46 19.46 -17.92
N PRO A 148 9.71 18.48 -17.38
CA PRO A 148 9.88 18.06 -16.00
C PRO A 148 11.20 17.31 -15.84
N PHE A 149 12.07 17.79 -14.97
CA PHE A 149 13.26 17.07 -14.50
C PHE A 149 13.13 16.78 -13.01
N MET A 150 13.69 15.65 -12.56
CA MET A 150 13.67 15.30 -11.13
C MET A 150 14.33 16.38 -10.28
N LYS A 151 15.44 16.99 -10.75
CA LYS A 151 16.14 18.07 -10.04
C LYS A 151 15.19 19.24 -9.70
N THR A 152 14.49 19.78 -10.70
CA THR A 152 13.62 20.94 -10.49
C THR A 152 12.40 20.58 -9.66
N PHE A 153 11.84 19.39 -9.85
CA PHE A 153 10.75 18.90 -9.03
C PHE A 153 11.18 18.72 -7.57
N TYR A 154 12.35 18.15 -7.32
CA TYR A 154 12.92 17.98 -5.98
C TYR A 154 13.18 19.31 -5.26
N GLU A 155 13.75 20.30 -5.96
CA GLU A 155 13.95 21.65 -5.41
C GLU A 155 12.60 22.29 -5.01
N HIS A 156 11.59 22.17 -5.88
CA HIS A 156 10.23 22.61 -5.60
C HIS A 156 9.63 21.93 -4.36
N GLN A 157 9.73 20.59 -4.28
CA GLN A 157 9.21 19.84 -3.13
C GLN A 157 9.93 20.21 -1.83
N ARG A 158 11.24 20.48 -1.85
CA ARG A 158 11.97 20.90 -0.65
C ARG A 158 11.47 22.22 -0.10
N VAL A 159 11.22 23.20 -0.98
CA VAL A 159 10.63 24.49 -0.59
C VAL A 159 9.23 24.27 -0.04
N ALA A 160 8.37 23.56 -0.77
CA ALA A 160 6.97 23.33 -0.40
C ALA A 160 6.82 22.64 0.96
N HIS A 161 7.69 21.68 1.26
CA HIS A 161 7.65 20.89 2.50
C HIS A 161 8.63 21.36 3.58
N ASN A 162 9.34 22.48 3.34
CA ASN A 162 10.37 23.02 4.24
C ASN A 162 11.42 21.97 4.67
N VAL A 163 11.85 21.11 3.74
CA VAL A 163 12.80 20.02 4.03
C VAL A 163 14.24 20.50 3.83
N MET A 164 14.96 20.63 4.95
CA MET A 164 16.34 21.15 5.00
C MET A 164 16.44 22.55 4.38
N MET A 165 15.56 23.47 4.74
CA MET A 165 15.53 24.82 4.18
C MET A 165 15.83 25.87 5.26
N GLU A 166 16.44 26.98 4.86
CA GLU A 166 16.54 28.22 5.63
C GLU A 166 15.74 29.30 4.89
N GLY A 167 14.45 29.43 5.20
CA GLY A 167 13.52 30.19 4.37
C GLY A 167 13.38 29.55 2.99
N ASN A 168 13.68 30.29 1.91
CA ASN A 168 13.59 29.80 0.53
C ASN A 168 14.93 29.30 -0.03
N VAL A 169 15.99 29.24 0.78
CA VAL A 169 17.30 28.74 0.35
C VAL A 169 17.63 27.38 1.00
N PRO A 170 18.35 26.48 0.32
CA PRO A 170 18.68 25.19 0.89
C PRO A 170 19.68 25.34 2.03
N LEU A 171 19.43 24.66 3.16
CA LEU A 171 20.38 24.50 4.24
C LEU A 171 21.71 23.97 3.69
N GLY A 172 22.82 24.62 4.05
CA GLY A 172 24.16 24.28 3.55
C GLY A 172 24.49 24.83 2.15
N GLY A 173 23.62 25.69 1.57
CA GLY A 173 23.90 26.47 0.36
C GLY A 173 23.88 25.68 -0.96
N LYS A 174 23.60 24.37 -0.94
CA LYS A 174 23.48 23.52 -2.13
C LYS A 174 22.17 22.74 -2.11
N TRP A 175 21.53 22.63 -3.27
CA TRP A 175 20.36 21.77 -3.44
C TRP A 175 20.70 20.28 -3.37
N SER A 176 21.88 19.87 -3.83
CA SER A 176 22.31 18.48 -3.83
C SER A 176 23.82 18.36 -3.58
N PHE A 177 24.18 17.31 -2.84
CA PHE A 177 25.56 16.87 -2.59
C PHE A 177 25.87 15.54 -3.31
N ASP A 178 25.07 15.16 -4.31
CA ASP A 178 25.17 13.86 -5.00
C ASP A 178 26.57 13.55 -5.53
N GLN A 179 27.27 14.55 -6.09
CA GLN A 179 28.63 14.37 -6.62
C GLN A 179 29.63 13.93 -5.54
N GLU A 180 29.42 14.35 -4.29
CA GLU A 180 30.30 14.03 -3.16
C GLU A 180 30.09 12.57 -2.68
N ASN A 181 28.93 11.97 -2.99
CA ASN A 181 28.50 10.64 -2.56
C ASN A 181 28.81 9.51 -3.56
N ARG A 182 29.71 9.74 -4.54
CA ARG A 182 30.06 8.77 -5.59
C ARG A 182 31.37 8.01 -5.37
N LYS A 183 32.08 8.28 -4.27
CA LYS A 183 33.36 7.61 -3.97
C LYS A 183 33.12 6.13 -3.62
N LYS A 184 34.03 5.26 -4.06
CA LYS A 184 33.99 3.83 -3.71
C LYS A 184 34.21 3.66 -2.20
N LEU A 185 33.49 2.71 -1.60
CA LEU A 185 33.73 2.31 -0.22
C LEU A 185 35.16 1.72 -0.09
N PRO A 186 36.02 2.24 0.80
CA PRO A 186 37.35 1.68 1.01
C PRO A 186 37.28 0.22 1.46
N LYS A 187 38.19 -0.63 0.97
CA LYS A 187 38.23 -2.06 1.33
C LYS A 187 38.47 -2.30 2.83
N SER A 188 39.09 -1.33 3.52
CA SER A 188 39.35 -1.39 4.96
C SER A 188 38.15 -1.02 5.82
N MET A 189 37.05 -0.53 5.23
CA MET A 189 35.85 -0.13 5.95
C MET A 189 34.91 -1.32 6.06
N ALA A 190 34.65 -1.78 7.29
CA ALA A 190 33.60 -2.74 7.58
C ALA A 190 32.25 -2.00 7.70
N ALA A 191 31.21 -2.51 7.04
CA ALA A 191 29.85 -2.05 7.29
C ALA A 191 29.43 -2.46 8.71
N PRO A 192 28.62 -1.65 9.42
CA PRO A 192 28.03 -2.07 10.69
C PRO A 192 27.21 -3.33 10.49
N GLU A 193 27.23 -4.23 11.47
CA GLU A 193 26.41 -5.44 11.43
C GLU A 193 24.92 -5.05 11.42
N PHE A 194 24.19 -5.53 10.43
CA PHE A 194 22.74 -5.38 10.36
C PHE A 194 22.08 -6.54 11.12
N GLN A 195 21.32 -6.23 12.17
CA GLN A 195 20.58 -7.25 12.91
C GLN A 195 19.34 -7.68 12.12
N ILE A 196 19.36 -8.91 11.63
CA ILE A 196 18.17 -9.54 11.04
C ILE A 196 17.32 -10.11 12.18
N HIS A 197 16.18 -9.48 12.44
CA HIS A 197 15.20 -10.01 13.39
C HIS A 197 14.40 -11.11 12.70
N LYS A 198 14.72 -12.37 13.03
CA LYS A 198 13.86 -13.49 12.63
C LYS A 198 12.50 -13.33 13.29
N PRO A 199 11.39 -13.44 12.55
CA PRO A 199 10.07 -13.42 13.16
C PRO A 199 9.99 -14.56 14.18
N ALA A 200 9.38 -14.27 15.34
CA ALA A 200 9.02 -15.30 16.31
C ALA A 200 8.10 -16.33 15.65
N LYS A 201 7.90 -17.50 16.29
CA LYS A 201 6.89 -18.47 15.83
C LYS A 201 5.53 -17.78 15.68
N ASP A 202 5.17 -17.51 14.44
CA ASP A 202 4.03 -16.69 14.09
C ASP A 202 3.02 -17.55 13.31
N PRO A 203 1.79 -17.76 13.84
CA PRO A 203 0.79 -18.59 13.18
C PRO A 203 0.36 -18.08 11.80
N ASP A 204 0.33 -16.76 11.60
CA ASP A 204 -0.02 -16.20 10.28
C ASP A 204 1.11 -16.44 9.29
N LEU A 205 2.37 -16.28 9.71
CA LEU A 205 3.54 -16.61 8.87
C LEU A 205 3.54 -18.08 8.47
N ALA A 206 3.41 -19.00 9.43
CA ALA A 206 3.40 -20.44 9.14
C ALA A 206 2.25 -20.83 8.20
N SER A 207 1.07 -20.23 8.37
CA SER A 207 -0.08 -20.44 7.48
C SER A 207 0.18 -19.89 6.07
N VAL A 208 0.85 -18.74 5.94
CA VAL A 208 1.17 -18.14 4.63
C VAL A 208 2.28 -18.92 3.94
N GLN A 209 3.30 -19.39 4.64
CA GLN A 209 4.36 -20.24 4.07
C GLN A 209 3.77 -21.52 3.45
N LYS A 210 2.86 -22.18 4.19
CA LYS A 210 2.13 -23.33 3.65
C LYS A 210 1.32 -22.99 2.40
N LEU A 211 0.61 -21.85 2.40
CA LEU A 211 -0.15 -21.37 1.24
C LEU A 211 0.77 -21.11 0.03
N ILE A 212 1.95 -20.54 0.27
CA ILE A 212 2.98 -20.26 -0.74
C ILE A 212 3.46 -21.55 -1.38
N GLU A 213 3.82 -22.55 -0.58
CA GLU A 213 4.29 -23.83 -1.13
C GLU A 213 3.18 -24.60 -1.87
N GLU A 214 1.93 -24.49 -1.41
CA GLU A 214 0.80 -25.16 -2.08
C GLU A 214 0.37 -24.52 -3.40
N HIS A 215 0.43 -23.19 -3.54
CA HIS A 215 -0.18 -22.48 -4.67
C HIS A 215 0.77 -21.62 -5.49
N PHE A 216 1.97 -21.36 -4.98
CA PHE A 216 2.97 -20.49 -5.58
C PHE A 216 4.35 -21.18 -5.59
N GLY A 217 4.37 -22.52 -5.57
CA GLY A 217 5.61 -23.31 -5.44
C GLY A 217 6.61 -23.10 -6.57
N ASP A 218 6.14 -22.74 -7.77
CA ASP A 218 6.97 -22.48 -8.94
C ASP A 218 7.51 -21.03 -8.99
N HIS A 219 7.07 -20.14 -8.10
CA HIS A 219 7.55 -18.75 -8.00
C HIS A 219 9.01 -18.67 -7.51
N PRO A 220 9.78 -17.61 -7.88
CA PRO A 220 11.17 -17.49 -7.46
C PRO A 220 11.31 -17.25 -5.96
N GLY A 221 12.42 -17.73 -5.39
CA GLY A 221 12.74 -17.59 -3.97
C GLY A 221 12.32 -18.79 -3.13
N ASP A 222 12.59 -18.69 -1.83
CA ASP A 222 12.25 -19.68 -0.83
C ASP A 222 11.36 -19.04 0.23
N GLY A 223 10.15 -19.58 0.42
CA GLY A 223 9.18 -19.07 1.38
C GLY A 223 9.57 -19.33 2.84
N GLU A 224 10.45 -20.29 3.09
CA GLU A 224 10.92 -20.66 4.43
C GLU A 224 11.96 -19.66 4.98
N ASN A 225 12.59 -18.85 4.11
CA ASN A 225 13.63 -17.89 4.48
C ASN A 225 13.09 -16.46 4.75
N PHE A 226 11.86 -16.36 5.27
CA PHE A 226 11.24 -15.07 5.63
C PHE A 226 11.81 -14.46 6.91
#